data_AF-A0A087T466-F1
#
_entry.id   AF-A0A087T466-F1
#
_cell.length_a   1.000
_cell.length_b   1.000
_cell.length_c   1.000
_cell.angle_alpha   90.00
_cell.angle_beta   90.00
_cell.angle_gamma   90.00
#
_symmetry.space_group_name_H-M   'P 1'
#
loop_
_entity.id
_entity.type
_entity.pdbx_description
1 polymer ?
#
loop_
_entity_poly.entity_id
_entity_poly.type
_entity_poly.pdbx_seq_one_letter_code
_entity_poly.pdbx_strand_id
1 'polypeptide(L)'
;MFIWDLGCGEGAFWMGGPPTDNNGSEKGGYAFMDLSRMSSDESGLIQRAWLPTFLLNATSPKGKCLHFSYSMQGLSVGGLRVLINATDVTYTVWETRDPTEGEWHSGKVSFTCETPFRLVMEAFPREKYLKRRGYVAVDDIFLMDGFCPGDCTFEHD
;
A
#
# COMPACT_ATOMS: atom_id res chain seq x y z
N MET A 1 -8.86 -9.92 11.19
CA MET A 1 -8.88 -8.90 10.11
C MET A 1 -8.41 -7.60 10.72
N PHE A 2 -7.18 -7.19 10.42
CA PHE A 2 -6.66 -5.90 10.85
C PHE A 2 -7.09 -4.84 9.84
N ILE A 3 -7.61 -3.73 10.35
CA ILE A 3 -8.20 -2.66 9.57
C ILE A 3 -7.16 -1.54 9.51
N TRP A 4 -6.99 -0.96 8.33
CA TRP A 4 -6.20 0.26 8.16
C TRP A 4 -6.89 1.41 8.91
N ASP A 5 -6.13 2.15 9.69
CA ASP A 5 -6.62 3.29 10.45
C ASP A 5 -6.41 4.58 9.64
N LEU A 6 -7.30 5.56 9.83
CA LEU A 6 -7.07 6.93 9.35
C LEU A 6 -6.25 7.67 10.41
N GLY A 7 -5.16 8.30 9.97
CA GLY A 7 -4.26 9.06 10.82
C GLY A 7 -4.03 10.47 10.30
N CYS A 8 -3.40 11.28 11.14
CA CYS A 8 -2.82 12.57 10.79
C CYS A 8 -1.54 12.77 11.61
N GLY A 9 -0.68 13.68 11.15
CA GLY A 9 0.61 13.96 11.76
C GLY A 9 0.54 14.32 13.25
N GLU A 10 -0.47 15.11 13.65
CA GLU A 10 -0.70 15.49 15.06
C GLU A 10 -0.94 14.26 15.98
N GLY A 11 -1.51 13.18 15.42
CA GLY A 11 -1.75 11.92 16.10
C GLY A 11 -0.57 10.93 16.06
N ALA A 12 0.44 11.19 15.24
CA ALA A 12 1.50 10.22 14.92
C ALA A 12 2.31 9.77 16.14
N PHE A 13 2.52 10.67 17.10
CA PHE A 13 3.27 10.36 18.33
C PHE A 13 2.56 9.31 19.20
N TRP A 14 1.23 9.30 19.20
CA TRP A 14 0.43 8.43 20.07
C TRP A 14 -0.06 7.17 19.35
N MET A 15 -0.46 7.31 18.09
CA MET A 15 -1.06 6.23 17.29
C MET A 15 -0.07 5.52 16.36
N GLY A 16 1.08 6.15 16.08
CA GLY A 16 1.99 5.73 15.02
C GLY A 16 1.68 6.40 13.68
N GLY A 17 2.52 6.11 12.68
CA GLY A 17 2.46 6.73 11.37
C GLY A 17 3.43 7.91 11.19
N PRO A 18 3.42 8.54 10.01
CA PRO A 18 4.27 9.68 9.68
C PRO A 18 3.89 10.96 10.43
N PRO A 19 4.84 11.85 10.76
CA PRO A 19 4.55 13.11 11.46
C PRO A 19 3.82 14.16 10.61
N THR A 20 3.73 13.96 9.29
CA THR A 20 2.97 14.79 8.36
C THR A 20 2.34 13.92 7.28
N ASP A 21 1.29 14.41 6.63
CA ASP A 21 0.82 13.84 5.36
C ASP A 21 1.86 13.98 4.24
N ASN A 22 1.55 13.47 3.05
CA ASN A 22 2.44 13.55 1.90
C ASN A 22 2.73 15.01 1.46
N ASN A 23 1.84 15.95 1.79
CA ASN A 23 1.99 17.36 1.46
C ASN A 23 2.76 18.16 2.53
N GLY A 24 3.25 17.50 3.59
CA GLY A 24 4.00 18.13 4.67
C GLY A 24 3.13 18.81 5.74
N SER A 25 1.83 18.49 5.79
CA SER A 25 0.88 19.01 6.77
C SER A 25 0.70 18.07 7.96
N GLU A 26 0.89 18.57 9.18
CA GLU A 26 0.61 17.82 10.42
C GLU A 26 -0.90 17.54 10.62
N LYS A 27 -1.76 18.36 9.99
CA LYS A 27 -3.22 18.21 10.04
C LYS A 27 -3.79 17.45 8.84
N GLY A 28 -2.95 17.19 7.85
CA GLY A 28 -3.29 16.37 6.70
C GLY A 28 -3.51 14.93 7.11
N GLY A 29 -4.33 14.22 6.34
CA GLY A 29 -4.76 12.87 6.65
C GLY A 29 -4.09 11.84 5.76
N TYR A 30 -3.86 10.64 6.29
CA TYR A 30 -3.36 9.48 5.55
C TYR A 30 -4.02 8.21 6.09
N ALA A 31 -3.96 7.11 5.32
CA ALA A 31 -4.29 5.78 5.84
C ALA A 31 -3.00 5.09 6.31
N PHE A 32 -3.01 4.43 7.46
CA PHE A 32 -1.84 3.71 7.95
C PHE A 32 -2.20 2.42 8.68
N MET A 33 -1.20 1.56 8.80
CA MET A 33 -1.25 0.32 9.56
C MET A 33 -0.08 0.25 10.52
N ASP A 34 -0.37 0.13 11.82
CA ASP A 34 0.64 -0.19 12.84
C ASP A 34 0.89 -1.71 12.88
N LEU A 35 1.99 -2.12 12.25
CA LEU A 35 2.38 -3.52 12.12
C LEU A 35 2.84 -4.14 13.45
N SER A 36 3.11 -3.31 14.48
CA SER A 36 3.46 -3.81 15.82
C SER A 36 2.29 -4.48 16.55
N ARG A 37 1.06 -4.21 16.08
CA ARG A 37 -0.19 -4.76 16.62
C ARG A 37 -0.58 -6.08 15.96
N MET A 38 0.13 -6.50 14.92
CA MET A 38 -0.15 -7.76 14.24
C MET A 38 0.31 -8.96 15.06
N SER A 39 -0.50 -10.02 15.02
CA SER A 39 -0.19 -11.30 15.62
C SER A 39 -0.34 -12.42 14.59
N SER A 40 0.38 -13.52 14.82
CA SER A 40 0.06 -14.79 14.18
C SER A 40 -1.33 -15.25 14.63
N ASP A 41 -2.07 -15.89 13.74
CA ASP A 41 -3.31 -16.59 14.10
C ASP A 41 -3.01 -17.90 14.85
N GLU A 42 -4.06 -18.64 15.24
CA GLU A 42 -3.95 -19.92 15.94
C GLU A 42 -3.20 -21.00 15.13
N SER A 43 -3.09 -20.84 13.81
CA SER A 43 -2.35 -21.72 12.91
C SER A 43 -0.88 -21.32 12.73
N GLY A 44 -0.46 -20.22 13.37
CA GLY A 44 0.88 -19.67 13.24
C GLY A 44 1.06 -18.80 11.99
N LEU A 45 0.03 -18.62 11.16
CA LEU A 45 0.11 -17.79 9.97
C LEU A 45 0.06 -16.31 10.36
N ILE A 46 0.98 -15.53 9.79
CA ILE A 46 1.04 -14.10 9.99
C ILE A 46 -0.11 -13.44 9.25
N GLN A 47 -0.95 -12.71 9.98
CA GLN A 47 -1.99 -11.90 9.38
C GLN A 47 -1.39 -10.73 8.59
N ARG A 48 -2.01 -10.41 7.45
CA ARG A 48 -1.66 -9.28 6.60
C ARG A 48 -2.79 -8.25 6.65
N ALA A 49 -2.49 -6.97 6.47
CA ALA A 49 -3.48 -5.91 6.45
C ALA A 49 -3.80 -5.53 5.01
N TRP A 50 -5.07 -5.66 4.62
CA TRP A 50 -5.56 -5.36 3.28
C TRP A 50 -6.39 -4.08 3.31
N LEU A 51 -6.06 -3.15 2.41
CA LEU A 51 -6.90 -2.00 2.07
C LEU A 51 -7.43 -2.20 0.65
N PRO A 52 -8.59 -2.86 0.49
CA PRO A 52 -9.18 -3.09 -0.82
C PRO A 52 -9.95 -1.86 -1.32
N THR A 53 -9.93 -1.65 -2.63
CA THR A 53 -10.88 -0.76 -3.30
C THR A 53 -12.28 -1.38 -3.33
N PHE A 54 -13.26 -0.59 -3.77
CA PHE A 54 -14.50 -1.16 -4.31
C PHE A 54 -14.22 -2.04 -5.53
N LEU A 55 -15.20 -2.85 -5.92
CA LEU A 55 -15.08 -3.70 -7.10
C LEU A 55 -15.00 -2.81 -8.36
N LEU A 56 -13.89 -2.92 -9.07
CA LEU A 56 -13.63 -2.21 -10.32
C LEU A 56 -14.04 -3.10 -11.50
N ASN A 57 -14.47 -2.45 -12.59
CA ASN A 57 -14.70 -3.13 -13.87
C ASN A 57 -13.36 -3.51 -14.52
N ALA A 58 -13.42 -4.47 -15.44
CA ALA A 58 -12.29 -4.84 -16.28
C ALA A 58 -11.66 -3.60 -16.96
N THR A 59 -10.33 -3.60 -17.08
CA THR A 59 -9.59 -2.53 -17.74
C THR A 59 -9.72 -2.60 -19.25
N SER A 60 -9.58 -1.46 -19.93
CA SER A 60 -9.37 -1.47 -21.39
C SER A 60 -7.98 -2.04 -21.75
N PRO A 61 -7.73 -2.41 -23.02
CA PRO A 61 -6.38 -2.80 -23.48
C PRO A 61 -5.30 -1.72 -23.29
N LYS A 62 -5.70 -0.46 -23.09
CA LYS A 62 -4.78 0.65 -22.78
C LYS A 62 -4.31 0.65 -21.32
N GLY A 63 -4.78 -0.30 -20.51
CA GLY A 63 -4.42 -0.43 -19.10
C GLY A 63 -4.94 0.69 -18.21
N LYS A 64 -4.49 0.64 -16.96
CA LYS A 64 -4.69 1.63 -15.93
C LYS A 64 -3.36 1.91 -15.24
N CYS A 65 -3.22 3.11 -14.71
CA CYS A 65 -2.09 3.53 -13.91
C CYS A 65 -2.56 3.82 -12.48
N LEU A 66 -2.05 3.07 -11.52
CA LEU A 66 -2.18 3.42 -10.10
C LEU A 66 -0.97 4.28 -9.71
N HIS A 67 -1.23 5.44 -9.13
CA HIS A 67 -0.25 6.31 -8.50
C HIS A 67 -0.63 6.50 -7.04
N PHE A 68 0.35 6.51 -6.14
CA PHE A 68 0.12 6.67 -4.71
C PHE A 68 1.39 7.14 -4.01
N SER A 69 1.23 7.74 -2.84
CA SER A 69 2.34 8.04 -1.94
C SER A 69 2.36 7.02 -0.81
N TYR A 70 3.56 6.66 -0.34
CA TYR A 70 3.73 5.73 0.77
C TYR A 70 4.89 6.14 1.67
N SER A 71 4.77 5.81 2.96
CA SER A 71 5.83 5.96 3.96
C SER A 71 5.87 4.73 4.85
N MET A 72 7.09 4.27 5.17
CA MET A 72 7.33 3.08 5.94
C MET A 72 8.49 3.30 6.91
N GLN A 73 8.26 2.99 8.18
CA GLN A 73 9.30 3.11 9.20
C GLN A 73 9.13 2.04 10.27
N GLY A 74 10.25 1.55 10.78
CA GLY A 74 10.30 0.66 11.94
C GLY A 74 10.56 -0.81 11.62
N LEU A 75 10.86 -1.58 12.67
CA LEU A 75 11.46 -2.91 12.54
C LEU A 75 10.44 -4.01 12.20
N SER A 76 9.18 -3.82 12.55
CA SER A 76 8.10 -4.76 12.21
C SER A 76 7.72 -4.69 10.74
N VAL A 77 8.20 -3.72 9.97
CA VAL A 77 7.85 -3.56 8.55
C VAL A 77 8.49 -4.65 7.71
N GLY A 78 7.65 -5.44 7.03
CA GLY A 78 8.05 -6.38 5.99
C GLY A 78 8.04 -5.74 4.60
N GLY A 79 7.06 -4.86 4.36
CA GLY A 79 6.95 -4.07 3.14
C GLY A 79 5.50 -3.70 2.81
N LEU A 80 5.32 -3.14 1.62
CA LEU A 80 4.03 -2.78 1.03
C LEU A 80 3.93 -3.41 -0.36
N ARG A 81 2.76 -3.95 -0.69
CA ARG A 81 2.44 -4.48 -2.03
C ARG A 81 1.12 -3.95 -2.53
N VAL A 82 0.99 -3.92 -3.85
CA VAL A 82 -0.30 -3.76 -4.52
C VAL A 82 -0.64 -5.06 -5.21
N LEU A 83 -1.80 -5.61 -4.87
CA LEU A 83 -2.35 -6.83 -5.43
C LEU A 83 -3.56 -6.51 -6.32
N ILE A 84 -3.71 -7.28 -7.38
CA ILE A 84 -4.99 -7.41 -8.08
C ILE A 84 -5.66 -8.67 -7.53
N ASN A 85 -6.82 -8.50 -6.92
CA ASN A 85 -7.70 -9.57 -6.47
C ASN A 85 -8.89 -9.66 -7.42
N ALA A 86 -8.79 -10.56 -8.40
CA ALA A 86 -9.87 -10.90 -9.33
C ALA A 86 -10.58 -12.18 -8.86
N THR A 87 -11.68 -12.55 -9.52
CA THR A 87 -12.55 -13.68 -9.12
C THR A 87 -11.80 -14.96 -8.79
N ASP A 88 -10.84 -15.36 -9.64
CA ASP A 88 -10.17 -16.66 -9.53
C ASP A 88 -8.67 -16.55 -9.22
N VAL A 89 -8.12 -15.33 -9.19
CA VAL A 89 -6.68 -15.12 -9.06
C VAL A 89 -6.37 -13.87 -8.25
N THR A 90 -5.35 -14.00 -7.41
CA THR A 90 -4.72 -12.86 -6.74
C THR A 90 -3.24 -12.84 -7.08
N TYR A 91 -2.73 -11.72 -7.57
CA TYR A 91 -1.33 -11.57 -7.91
C TYR A 91 -0.82 -10.17 -7.60
N THR A 92 0.49 -10.08 -7.33
CA THR A 92 1.19 -8.83 -7.05
C THR A 92 1.50 -8.10 -8.35
N VAL A 93 1.17 -6.81 -8.42
CA VAL A 93 1.57 -5.93 -9.53
C VAL A 93 2.66 -4.94 -9.15
N TRP A 94 2.80 -4.64 -7.86
CA TRP A 94 3.83 -3.75 -7.33
C TRP A 94 4.23 -4.18 -5.92
N GLU A 95 5.51 -4.09 -5.57
CA GLU A 95 6.02 -4.39 -4.24
C GLU A 95 7.27 -3.57 -3.93
N THR A 96 7.37 -3.13 -2.68
CA THR A 96 8.61 -2.64 -2.08
C THR A 96 8.82 -3.27 -0.72
N ARG A 97 10.09 -3.53 -0.38
CA ARG A 97 10.54 -3.93 0.96
C ARG A 97 11.56 -2.98 1.54
N ASP A 98 11.97 -1.98 0.77
CA ASP A 98 12.98 -1.03 1.17
C ASP A 98 12.34 -0.03 2.14
N PRO A 99 12.96 0.20 3.31
CA PRO A 99 12.44 1.20 4.25
C PRO A 99 12.51 2.58 3.61
N THR A 100 11.50 3.42 3.88
CA THR A 100 11.56 4.84 3.49
C THR A 100 12.15 5.70 4.62
N GLU A 101 12.46 5.09 5.76
CA GLU A 101 12.90 5.76 6.98
C GLU A 101 11.92 6.84 7.50
N GLY A 102 10.64 6.72 7.11
CA GLY A 102 9.58 7.65 7.48
C GLY A 102 9.33 8.76 6.45
N GLU A 103 10.18 8.88 5.44
CA GLU A 103 9.97 9.82 4.32
C GLU A 103 8.87 9.32 3.39
N TRP A 104 8.20 10.27 2.73
CA TRP A 104 7.19 9.99 1.72
C TRP A 104 7.82 9.72 0.36
N HIS A 105 7.48 8.58 -0.22
CA HIS A 105 7.93 8.14 -1.54
C HIS A 105 6.73 7.93 -2.45
N SER A 106 6.91 8.13 -3.76
CA SER A 106 5.87 7.86 -4.75
C SER A 106 5.98 6.44 -5.30
N GLY A 107 4.86 5.74 -5.34
CA GLY A 107 4.66 4.47 -6.03
C GLY A 107 3.83 4.68 -7.29
N LYS A 108 4.19 3.98 -8.37
CA LYS A 108 3.38 3.92 -9.59
C LYS A 108 3.42 2.53 -10.19
N VAL A 109 2.32 2.09 -10.76
CA VAL A 109 2.23 0.80 -11.46
C VAL A 109 1.18 0.82 -12.56
N SER A 110 1.61 0.42 -13.76
CA SER A 110 0.74 0.06 -14.87
C SER A 110 0.22 -1.35 -14.73
N PHE A 111 -1.06 -1.57 -15.01
CA PHE A 111 -1.64 -2.90 -15.01
C PHE A 111 -2.85 -3.02 -15.96
N THR A 112 -3.18 -4.26 -16.29
CA THR A 112 -4.40 -4.64 -17.03
C THR A 112 -5.07 -5.81 -16.31
N CYS A 113 -6.40 -5.83 -16.30
CA CYS A 113 -7.19 -6.94 -15.79
C CYS A 113 -8.47 -7.11 -16.63
N GLU A 114 -8.65 -8.28 -17.22
CA GLU A 114 -9.76 -8.57 -18.15
C GLU A 114 -11.09 -8.89 -17.46
N THR A 115 -11.07 -9.11 -16.14
CA THR A 115 -12.24 -9.42 -15.32
C THR A 115 -12.42 -8.36 -14.24
N PRO A 116 -13.61 -8.22 -13.64
CA PRO A 116 -13.79 -7.36 -12.48
C PRO A 116 -12.83 -7.72 -11.33
N PHE A 117 -12.25 -6.71 -10.70
CA PHE A 117 -11.18 -6.89 -9.73
C PHE A 117 -11.23 -5.86 -8.60
N ARG A 118 -10.53 -6.13 -7.50
CA ARG A 118 -10.18 -5.13 -6.49
C ARG A 118 -8.68 -4.88 -6.54
N LEU A 119 -8.27 -3.62 -6.44
CA LEU A 119 -6.90 -3.30 -6.05
C LEU A 119 -6.80 -3.42 -4.54
N VAL A 120 -5.75 -4.05 -4.04
CA VAL A 120 -5.52 -4.23 -2.62
C VAL A 120 -4.13 -3.73 -2.27
N MET A 121 -4.06 -2.71 -1.43
CA MET A 121 -2.80 -2.35 -0.79
C MET A 121 -2.60 -3.27 0.42
N GLU A 122 -1.58 -4.11 0.36
CA GLU A 122 -1.23 -5.09 1.39
C GLU A 122 0.00 -4.60 2.16
N ALA A 123 -0.18 -4.25 3.44
CA ALA A 123 0.93 -4.09 4.37
C ALA A 123 1.19 -5.44 5.07
N PHE A 124 2.44 -5.89 5.04
CA PHE A 124 2.84 -7.16 5.64
C PHE A 124 4.03 -6.98 6.57
N PRO A 125 4.06 -7.68 7.72
CA PRO A 125 5.10 -7.49 8.71
C PRO A 125 6.29 -8.41 8.47
N ARG A 126 7.42 -8.07 9.09
CA ARG A 126 8.58 -8.94 9.19
C ARG A 126 8.43 -9.83 10.43
N GLU A 127 8.19 -11.12 10.20
CA GLU A 127 7.86 -12.12 11.24
C GLU A 127 8.71 -12.03 12.51
N LYS A 128 10.04 -11.98 12.35
CA LYS A 128 11.00 -11.92 13.46
C LYS A 128 10.81 -10.71 14.39
N TYR A 129 10.13 -9.65 13.93
CA TYR A 129 10.00 -8.37 14.63
C TYR A 129 8.55 -7.92 14.81
N LEU A 130 7.56 -8.82 14.74
CA LEU A 130 6.13 -8.51 14.90
C LEU A 130 5.80 -7.63 16.12
N LYS A 131 6.54 -7.75 17.23
CA LYS A 131 6.32 -6.98 18.47
C LYS A 131 7.15 -5.69 18.55
N ARG A 132 7.83 -5.29 17.48
CA ARG A 132 8.60 -4.05 17.41
C ARG A 132 7.75 -2.98 16.74
N ARG A 133 8.02 -1.71 17.05
CA ARG A 133 7.34 -0.59 16.42
C ARG A 133 7.61 -0.58 14.92
N GLY A 134 6.57 -0.28 14.15
CA GLY A 134 6.69 0.03 12.74
C GLY A 134 5.34 0.17 12.08
N TYR A 135 5.28 1.02 11.06
CA TYR A 135 4.07 1.35 10.33
C TYR A 135 4.30 1.31 8.83
N VAL A 136 3.20 1.17 8.11
CA VAL A 136 3.09 1.45 6.68
C VAL A 136 1.95 2.45 6.51
N ALA A 137 2.20 3.55 5.82
CA ALA A 137 1.22 4.58 5.52
C ALA A 137 1.11 4.77 4.00
N VAL A 138 -0.09 5.11 3.55
CA VAL A 138 -0.40 5.44 2.16
C VAL A 138 -1.27 6.69 2.11
N ASP A 139 -1.05 7.49 1.08
CA ASP A 139 -1.74 8.74 0.84
C ASP A 139 -1.83 9.01 -0.67
N ASP A 140 -2.61 10.02 -1.09
CA ASP A 140 -2.64 10.51 -2.48
C ASP A 140 -2.84 9.41 -3.54
N ILE A 141 -3.84 8.55 -3.33
CA ILE A 141 -4.11 7.39 -4.19
C ILE A 141 -4.96 7.79 -5.38
N PHE A 142 -4.38 7.69 -6.58
CA PHE A 142 -5.03 8.03 -7.85
C PHE A 142 -5.00 6.86 -8.82
N LEU A 143 -6.14 6.61 -9.48
CA LEU A 143 -6.25 5.66 -10.58
C LEU A 143 -6.56 6.41 -11.87
N MET A 144 -5.64 6.34 -12.83
CA MET A 144 -5.73 7.03 -14.12
C MET A 144 -5.97 6.03 -15.26
N ASP A 145 -6.61 6.52 -16.32
CA ASP A 145 -6.71 5.79 -17.59
C ASP A 145 -5.38 5.80 -18.34
N GLY A 146 -5.01 4.65 -18.91
CA GLY A 146 -3.73 4.48 -19.61
C GLY A 146 -2.62 3.93 -18.74
N PHE A 147 -1.48 3.61 -19.35
CA PHE A 147 -0.26 3.25 -18.65
C PHE A 147 0.39 4.47 -17.99
N CYS A 148 1.14 4.23 -16.90
CA CYS A 148 1.80 5.29 -16.16
C CYS A 148 2.82 6.03 -17.04
N PRO A 149 2.92 7.37 -16.93
CA PRO A 149 3.94 8.12 -17.63
C PRO A 149 5.36 7.62 -17.31
N GLY A 150 6.17 7.40 -18.34
CA GLY A 150 7.54 6.92 -18.21
C GLY A 150 7.68 5.44 -17.85
N ASP A 151 6.60 4.66 -17.90
CA ASP A 151 6.72 3.22 -18.08
C ASP A 151 7.19 3.01 -19.52
N CYS A 152 8.38 2.41 -19.69
CA CYS A 152 8.94 2.14 -21.00
C CYS A 152 8.06 1.13 -21.75
N THR A 153 7.07 1.61 -22.49
CA THR A 153 6.50 0.86 -23.60
C THR A 153 7.52 0.98 -24.73
N PHE A 154 7.95 -0.15 -25.32
CA PHE A 154 8.89 -0.18 -26.44
C PHE A 154 8.31 0.44 -27.74
N GLU A 155 7.31 1.32 -27.64
CA GLU A 155 6.55 1.82 -28.79
C GLU A 155 7.14 3.10 -29.41
N HIS A 156 8.29 3.59 -28.94
CA HIS A 156 8.97 4.79 -29.47
C HIS A 156 10.47 4.58 -29.77
N ASP A 157 10.79 3.56 -30.58
CA ASP A 157 12.04 3.50 -31.37
C ASP A 157 11.72 3.64 -32.88
#